data_AF-A0AAV4F671-F1
#
_entry.id   AF-A0AAV4F671-F1
#
_cell.length_a   1.000
_cell.length_b   1.000
_cell.length_c   1.000
_cell.angle_alpha   90.00
_cell.angle_beta   90.00
_cell.angle_gamma   90.00
#
_symmetry.space_group_name_H-M   'P 1'
#
loop_
_entity.id
_entity.type
_entity.pdbx_description
1 polymer ?
#
loop_
_entity_poly.entity_id
_entity_poly.type
_entity_poly.pdbx_seq_one_letter_code
_entity_poly.pdbx_strand_id
1 'polypeptide(L)'
;MLVHQCGGSFLPQSNSTCCHDNNSGNHSTSNSPAEDRGRVISYFNSLKSKDEQDALLASFISAHPVERRRNRKENLEQAEFHKSSYKYHFNVLRDGQSSRVDVCMKGFTSMFGVTENRIRRIRDSILVTGLLPKDMRGHHAYRPHAMTDEERGLIVSYIQSFRGRVSHYSRKKTRKVYLPEDLNISKMHAMFMEKQHPNVKCSYDSYRDSFNNKFNISFGHPRKDTCTTCDKLKVKLDSLNSKLNQTSLNTLTDFQRRKDRITATLELHQRKGEVLYELKKASRIEAQNN
;
A
#
# COMPACT_ATOMS: atom_id res chain seq x y z
N MET A 1 -4.23 -45.97 24.91
CA MET A 1 -5.68 -45.94 25.20
C MET A 1 -6.15 -44.50 25.09
N LEU A 2 -6.76 -44.18 23.95
CA LEU A 2 -7.39 -42.90 23.66
C LEU A 2 -8.82 -42.95 24.21
N VAL A 3 -9.22 -41.96 25.01
CA VAL A 3 -10.63 -41.72 25.34
C VAL A 3 -10.86 -40.21 25.32
N HIS A 4 -11.59 -39.76 24.29
CA HIS A 4 -12.77 -38.86 24.32
C HIS A 4 -12.81 -37.71 25.34
N GLN A 5 -13.20 -36.46 25.05
CA GLN A 5 -14.18 -35.92 24.09
C GLN A 5 -13.97 -34.40 24.04
N CYS A 6 -14.03 -33.78 22.85
CA CYS A 6 -14.28 -32.35 22.69
C CYS A 6 -15.23 -32.15 21.51
N GLY A 7 -16.19 -31.23 21.68
CA GLY A 7 -16.83 -30.55 20.56
C GLY A 7 -18.27 -30.97 20.29
N GLY A 8 -19.19 -30.50 21.14
CA GLY A 8 -20.60 -30.36 20.75
C GLY A 8 -20.71 -29.41 19.57
N SER A 9 -21.07 -29.94 18.40
CA SER A 9 -21.41 -29.17 17.21
C SER A 9 -22.93 -29.03 17.16
N PHE A 10 -23.42 -27.87 17.59
CA PHE A 10 -24.78 -27.42 17.31
C PHE A 10 -24.89 -27.12 15.81
N LEU A 11 -25.38 -28.08 15.04
CA LEU A 11 -25.94 -27.81 13.71
C LEU A 11 -27.39 -27.33 13.93
N PRO A 12 -27.76 -26.11 13.51
CA PRO A 12 -29.17 -25.76 13.44
C PRO A 12 -29.80 -26.56 12.31
N GLN A 13 -30.72 -27.46 12.67
CA GLN A 13 -31.66 -28.05 11.72
C GLN A 13 -32.56 -26.94 11.18
N SER A 14 -32.17 -26.28 10.10
CA SER A 14 -33.08 -25.44 9.34
C SER A 14 -33.89 -26.32 8.40
N ASN A 15 -34.99 -26.88 8.90
CA ASN A 15 -36.12 -27.28 8.07
C ASN A 15 -36.70 -26.01 7.45
N SER A 16 -36.20 -25.62 6.28
CA SER A 16 -36.84 -24.59 5.45
C SER A 16 -37.87 -25.26 4.55
N THR A 17 -39.01 -25.61 5.13
CA THR A 17 -40.25 -25.77 4.36
C THR A 17 -40.58 -24.40 3.75
N CYS A 18 -40.36 -24.29 2.44
CA CYS A 18 -40.73 -23.14 1.64
C CYS A 18 -42.25 -23.14 1.46
N CYS A 19 -42.98 -22.55 2.41
CA CYS A 19 -44.39 -22.19 2.24
C CYS A 19 -44.48 -20.93 1.37
N HIS A 20 -44.86 -21.10 0.11
CA HIS A 20 -45.45 -20.01 -0.67
C HIS A 20 -46.69 -20.55 -1.38
N ASP A 21 -47.80 -20.58 -0.65
CA ASP A 21 -49.11 -20.45 -1.25
C ASP A 21 -49.20 -19.08 -1.91
N ASN A 22 -49.28 -19.09 -3.25
CA ASN A 22 -50.13 -18.20 -4.02
C ASN A 22 -50.18 -18.68 -5.47
N ASN A 23 -51.17 -19.54 -5.72
CA ASN A 23 -51.92 -19.69 -6.97
C ASN A 23 -51.16 -19.37 -8.28
N SER A 24 -50.43 -20.35 -8.81
CA SER A 24 -50.34 -20.61 -10.26
C SER A 24 -49.61 -21.94 -10.48
N GLY A 25 -50.21 -22.82 -11.28
CA GLY A 25 -49.88 -24.24 -11.37
C GLY A 25 -48.47 -24.57 -11.89
N ASN A 26 -48.05 -25.77 -11.51
CA ASN A 26 -46.87 -26.52 -11.98
C ASN A 26 -45.50 -25.90 -11.69
N HIS A 27 -44.94 -26.21 -10.52
CA HIS A 27 -43.55 -26.67 -10.47
C HIS A 27 -43.34 -27.70 -9.37
N SER A 28 -43.05 -28.92 -9.82
CA SER A 28 -42.73 -30.11 -9.06
C SER A 28 -41.60 -29.86 -8.06
N THR A 29 -41.90 -30.10 -6.79
CA THR A 29 -40.93 -30.25 -5.71
C THR A 29 -40.19 -31.57 -5.86
N SER A 30 -39.18 -31.61 -6.73
CA SER A 30 -38.26 -32.75 -6.73
C SER A 30 -37.29 -32.58 -5.57
N ASN A 31 -37.51 -33.33 -4.50
CA ASN A 31 -36.48 -33.65 -3.51
C ASN A 31 -35.23 -34.13 -4.27
N SER A 32 -34.19 -33.30 -4.34
CA SER A 32 -32.86 -33.83 -4.67
C SER A 32 -32.47 -34.71 -3.47
N PRO A 33 -32.04 -35.96 -3.68
CA PRO A 33 -31.47 -36.77 -2.62
C PRO A 33 -30.38 -35.95 -1.91
N ALA A 34 -30.36 -35.98 -0.58
CA ALA A 34 -29.39 -35.24 0.22
C ALA A 34 -27.93 -35.56 -0.18
N GLU A 35 -27.70 -36.76 -0.72
CA GLU A 35 -26.41 -37.22 -1.24
C GLU A 35 -25.94 -36.43 -2.47
N ASP A 36 -26.81 -36.18 -3.45
CA ASP A 36 -26.49 -35.37 -4.62
C ASP A 36 -26.19 -33.92 -4.22
N ARG A 37 -26.92 -33.45 -3.19
CA ARG A 37 -26.70 -32.14 -2.58
C ARG A 37 -25.28 -32.02 -2.02
N GLY A 38 -24.85 -33.04 -1.26
CA GLY A 38 -23.53 -33.11 -0.65
C GLY A 38 -22.39 -33.14 -1.67
N ARG A 39 -22.54 -33.89 -2.77
CA ARG A 39 -21.51 -33.98 -3.82
C ARG A 39 -21.27 -32.65 -4.51
N VAL A 40 -22.34 -31.99 -4.94
CA VAL A 40 -22.24 -30.72 -5.69
C VAL A 40 -21.63 -29.61 -4.82
N ILE A 41 -22.05 -29.50 -3.55
CA ILE A 41 -21.48 -28.49 -2.66
C ILE A 41 -20.04 -28.80 -2.26
N SER A 42 -19.69 -30.08 -2.07
CA SER A 42 -18.31 -30.51 -1.80
C SER A 42 -17.38 -30.13 -2.96
N TYR A 43 -17.81 -30.40 -4.20
CA TYR A 43 -17.06 -29.98 -5.38
C TYR A 43 -16.95 -28.45 -5.48
N PHE A 44 -18.04 -27.72 -5.30
CA PHE A 44 -18.04 -26.26 -5.30
C PHE A 44 -17.06 -25.66 -4.28
N ASN A 45 -17.02 -26.22 -3.06
CA ASN A 45 -16.11 -25.78 -2.00
C ASN A 45 -14.65 -26.21 -2.23
N SER A 46 -14.40 -27.20 -3.08
CA SER A 46 -13.05 -27.63 -3.46
C SER A 46 -12.36 -26.69 -4.45
N LEU A 47 -13.13 -25.82 -5.13
CA LEU A 47 -12.61 -24.85 -6.08
C LEU A 47 -11.78 -23.78 -5.37
N LYS A 48 -10.63 -23.42 -5.96
CA LYS A 48 -9.63 -22.59 -5.28
C LYS A 48 -9.96 -21.10 -5.37
N SER A 49 -10.52 -20.67 -6.49
CA SER A 49 -10.81 -19.26 -6.74
C SER A 49 -12.30 -18.96 -6.80
N LYS A 50 -12.67 -17.73 -6.43
CA LYS A 50 -14.04 -17.23 -6.60
C LYS A 50 -14.46 -17.25 -8.08
N ASP A 51 -13.52 -17.05 -9.00
CA ASP A 51 -13.77 -17.04 -10.43
C ASP A 51 -14.10 -18.46 -10.95
N GLU A 52 -13.41 -19.49 -10.46
CA GLU A 52 -13.76 -20.89 -10.72
C GLU A 52 -15.17 -21.23 -10.19
N GLN A 53 -15.48 -20.78 -8.96
CA GLN A 53 -16.82 -20.96 -8.39
C GLN A 53 -17.90 -20.26 -9.22
N ASP A 54 -17.65 -19.04 -9.68
CA ASP A 54 -18.60 -18.28 -10.50
C ASP A 54 -18.78 -18.92 -11.88
N ALA A 55 -17.73 -19.52 -12.45
CA ALA A 55 -17.81 -20.31 -13.67
C ALA A 55 -18.69 -21.55 -13.50
N LEU A 56 -18.53 -22.27 -12.38
CA LEU A 56 -19.40 -23.41 -12.06
C LEU A 56 -20.86 -22.97 -11.90
N LEU A 57 -21.11 -21.89 -11.15
CA LEU A 57 -22.46 -21.35 -10.97
C LEU A 57 -23.09 -20.94 -12.31
N ALA A 58 -22.32 -20.34 -13.21
CA ALA A 58 -22.79 -19.93 -14.53
C ALA A 58 -23.19 -21.13 -15.41
N SER A 59 -22.51 -22.27 -15.29
CA SER A 59 -22.86 -23.49 -16.04
C SER A 59 -24.28 -24.00 -15.74
N PHE A 60 -24.81 -23.66 -14.57
CA PHE A 60 -26.15 -24.03 -14.12
C PHE A 60 -27.22 -22.99 -14.45
N ILE A 61 -26.89 -21.94 -15.19
CA ILE A 61 -27.80 -20.84 -15.54
C ILE A 61 -28.07 -20.88 -17.05
N SER A 62 -29.35 -20.91 -17.42
CA SER A 62 -29.79 -20.76 -18.81
C SER A 62 -30.58 -19.47 -18.97
N ALA A 63 -30.13 -18.58 -19.86
CA ALA A 63 -30.86 -17.36 -20.22
C ALA A 63 -31.84 -17.66 -21.36
N HIS A 64 -33.06 -17.17 -21.24
CA HIS A 64 -34.12 -17.32 -22.24
C HIS A 64 -34.74 -15.95 -22.58
N PRO A 65 -35.11 -15.72 -23.85
CA PRO A 65 -35.82 -14.50 -24.22
C PRO A 65 -37.17 -14.43 -23.49
N VAL A 66 -37.60 -13.22 -23.13
CA VAL A 66 -38.90 -13.00 -22.47
C VAL A 66 -40.00 -13.06 -23.52
N GLU A 67 -40.74 -14.17 -23.58
CA GLU A 67 -41.80 -14.41 -24.58
C GLU A 67 -43.06 -13.58 -24.36
N ARG A 68 -43.39 -13.22 -23.10
CA ARG A 68 -44.58 -12.44 -22.76
C ARG A 68 -44.22 -11.29 -21.83
N ARG A 69 -44.58 -10.06 -22.21
CA ARG A 69 -44.43 -8.86 -21.39
C ARG A 69 -45.81 -8.38 -20.97
N ARG A 70 -46.04 -8.20 -19.67
CA ARG A 70 -47.21 -7.48 -19.16
C ARG A 70 -46.79 -6.06 -18.83
N ASN A 71 -47.26 -5.10 -19.60
CA ASN A 71 -47.06 -3.70 -19.23
C ASN A 71 -48.09 -3.32 -18.16
N ARG A 72 -47.62 -2.79 -17.03
CA ARG A 72 -48.50 -2.31 -15.93
C ARG A 72 -48.54 -0.78 -15.86
N LYS A 73 -47.74 -0.08 -16.67
CA LYS A 73 -47.69 1.38 -16.76
C LYS A 73 -48.37 1.85 -18.04
N GLU A 74 -49.11 2.95 -17.98
CA GLU A 74 -49.82 3.52 -19.13
C GLU A 74 -48.85 4.05 -20.20
N ASN A 75 -47.66 4.48 -19.80
CA ASN A 75 -46.66 5.06 -20.69
C ASN A 75 -45.61 4.02 -21.13
N LEU A 76 -45.62 3.68 -22.43
CA LEU A 76 -44.79 2.63 -23.04
C LEU A 76 -43.28 2.98 -23.04
N GLU A 77 -42.93 4.26 -23.04
CA GLU A 77 -41.54 4.72 -23.16
C GLU A 77 -40.74 4.65 -21.84
N GLN A 78 -41.43 4.59 -20.69
CA GLN A 78 -40.81 4.58 -19.35
C GLN A 78 -40.81 3.19 -18.68
N ALA A 79 -41.14 2.14 -19.44
CA ALA A 79 -41.20 0.79 -18.91
C ALA A 79 -39.84 0.09 -19.03
N GLU A 80 -39.10 -0.01 -17.93
CA GLU A 80 -37.90 -0.84 -17.83
C GLU A 80 -38.29 -2.33 -17.76
N PHE A 81 -38.12 -3.05 -18.87
CA PHE A 81 -38.35 -4.49 -18.91
C PHE A 81 -37.05 -5.26 -18.70
N HIS A 82 -37.13 -6.39 -17.99
CA HIS A 82 -36.06 -7.37 -18.00
C HIS A 82 -35.81 -7.89 -19.42
N LYS A 83 -34.55 -7.82 -19.86
CA LYS A 83 -34.15 -8.24 -21.21
C LYS A 83 -34.19 -9.76 -21.39
N SER A 84 -33.99 -10.52 -20.31
CA SER A 84 -33.95 -11.98 -20.31
C SER A 84 -34.62 -12.57 -19.06
N SER A 85 -35.20 -13.76 -19.21
CA SER A 85 -35.59 -14.65 -18.12
C SER A 85 -34.49 -15.69 -17.89
N TYR A 86 -34.39 -16.22 -16.66
CA TYR A 86 -33.31 -17.14 -16.29
C TYR A 86 -33.88 -18.40 -15.63
N LYS A 87 -33.42 -19.57 -16.08
CA LYS A 87 -33.68 -20.86 -15.44
C LYS A 87 -32.42 -21.39 -14.76
N TYR A 88 -32.59 -21.98 -13.59
CA TYR A 88 -31.51 -22.63 -12.83
C TYR A 88 -31.73 -24.12 -12.86
N HIS A 89 -30.65 -24.87 -13.02
CA HIS A 89 -30.75 -26.31 -13.15
C HIS A 89 -29.52 -27.02 -12.60
N PHE A 90 -29.69 -28.29 -12.25
CA PHE A 90 -28.62 -29.17 -11.84
C PHE A 90 -28.66 -30.45 -12.66
N ASN A 91 -27.49 -31.06 -12.84
CA ASN A 91 -27.38 -32.39 -13.43
C ASN A 91 -27.28 -33.41 -12.30
N VAL A 92 -28.24 -34.32 -12.23
CA VAL A 92 -28.33 -35.38 -11.22
C VAL A 92 -28.17 -36.72 -11.90
N LEU A 93 -27.26 -37.54 -11.39
CA LEU A 93 -27.03 -38.91 -11.87
C LEU A 93 -27.99 -39.87 -11.17
N ARG A 94 -28.86 -40.53 -11.94
CA ARG A 94 -29.76 -41.59 -11.47
C ARG A 94 -29.58 -42.80 -12.37
N ASP A 95 -29.31 -43.97 -11.78
CA ASP A 95 -29.16 -45.24 -12.51
C ASP A 95 -28.19 -45.17 -13.71
N GLY A 96 -27.09 -44.42 -13.56
CA GLY A 96 -26.08 -44.22 -14.61
C GLY A 96 -26.47 -43.21 -15.70
N GLN A 97 -27.66 -42.60 -15.62
CA GLN A 97 -28.12 -41.55 -16.54
C GLN A 97 -28.11 -40.17 -15.89
N SER A 98 -27.62 -39.17 -16.63
CA SER A 98 -27.66 -37.77 -16.21
C SER A 98 -29.03 -37.16 -16.54
N SER A 99 -29.72 -36.66 -15.51
CA SER A 99 -31.02 -36.00 -15.62
C SER A 99 -30.93 -34.54 -15.16
N ARG A 100 -31.51 -33.62 -15.94
CA ARG A 100 -31.57 -32.20 -15.59
C ARG A 100 -32.75 -31.93 -14.66
N VAL A 101 -32.48 -31.29 -13.53
CA VAL A 101 -33.49 -30.89 -12.54
C VAL A 101 -33.52 -29.37 -12.47
N ASP A 102 -34.65 -28.76 -12.84
CA ASP A 102 -34.85 -27.33 -12.75
C ASP A 102 -35.21 -26.91 -11.30
N VAL A 103 -34.68 -25.78 -10.85
CA VAL A 103 -34.89 -25.24 -9.50
C VAL A 103 -35.22 -23.75 -9.53
N CYS A 104 -35.90 -23.27 -8.50
CA CYS A 104 -36.09 -21.83 -8.30
C CYS A 104 -34.77 -21.17 -7.83
N MET A 105 -34.69 -19.85 -8.00
CA MET A 105 -33.49 -19.10 -7.61
C MET A 105 -33.17 -19.22 -6.10
N LYS A 106 -34.19 -19.27 -5.23
CA LYS A 106 -34.01 -19.45 -3.78
C LYS A 106 -33.43 -20.83 -3.44
N GLY A 107 -33.90 -21.87 -4.14
CA GLY A 107 -33.34 -23.22 -4.01
C GLY A 107 -31.89 -23.27 -4.48
N PHE A 108 -31.60 -22.62 -5.60
CA PHE A 108 -30.24 -22.49 -6.14
C PHE A 108 -29.28 -21.77 -5.20
N THR A 109 -29.68 -20.64 -4.61
CA THR A 109 -28.84 -19.89 -3.66
C THR A 109 -28.62 -20.66 -2.36
N SER A 110 -29.67 -21.31 -1.84
CA SER A 110 -29.58 -22.20 -0.67
C SER A 110 -28.64 -23.38 -0.90
N MET A 111 -28.62 -23.93 -2.13
CA MET A 111 -27.78 -25.07 -2.50
C MET A 111 -26.29 -24.79 -2.28
N PHE A 112 -25.80 -23.64 -2.74
CA PHE A 112 -24.38 -23.28 -2.66
C PHE A 112 -24.02 -22.36 -1.49
N GLY A 113 -25.01 -21.94 -0.69
CA GLY A 113 -24.78 -20.94 0.36
C GLY A 113 -24.33 -19.58 -0.17
N VAL A 114 -24.82 -19.19 -1.35
CA VAL A 114 -24.46 -17.93 -2.02
C VAL A 114 -25.61 -16.94 -2.03
N THR A 115 -25.32 -15.65 -2.03
CA THR A 115 -26.36 -14.62 -2.10
C THR A 115 -26.93 -14.48 -3.51
N GLU A 116 -28.20 -14.07 -3.60
CA GLU A 116 -28.84 -13.75 -4.87
C GLU A 116 -28.07 -12.69 -5.67
N ASN A 117 -27.51 -11.69 -4.99
CA ASN A 117 -26.69 -10.64 -5.60
C ASN A 117 -25.47 -11.19 -6.34
N ARG A 118 -24.84 -12.25 -5.82
CA ARG A 118 -23.72 -12.91 -6.50
C ARG A 118 -24.16 -13.49 -7.84
N ILE A 119 -25.32 -14.16 -7.87
CA ILE A 119 -25.86 -14.76 -9.10
C ILE A 119 -26.31 -13.67 -10.08
N ARG A 120 -26.95 -12.61 -9.59
CA ARG A 120 -27.33 -11.46 -10.42
C ARG A 120 -26.11 -10.82 -11.09
N ARG A 121 -25.01 -10.62 -10.35
CA ARG A 121 -23.73 -10.11 -10.89
C ARG A 121 -23.21 -10.99 -12.04
N ILE A 122 -23.26 -12.32 -11.88
CA ILE A 122 -22.85 -13.28 -12.91
C ILE A 122 -23.72 -13.11 -14.16
N ARG A 123 -25.05 -13.08 -14.01
CA ARG A 123 -25.99 -12.90 -15.12
C ARG A 123 -25.78 -11.57 -15.85
N ASP A 124 -25.69 -10.48 -15.09
CA ASP A 124 -25.54 -9.14 -15.64
C ASP A 124 -24.22 -9.00 -16.41
N SER A 125 -23.13 -9.59 -15.88
CA SER A 125 -21.84 -9.63 -16.57
C SER A 125 -21.90 -10.40 -17.88
N ILE A 126 -22.48 -11.61 -17.88
CA ILE A 126 -22.64 -12.42 -19.08
C ILE A 126 -23.51 -11.71 -20.11
N LEU A 127 -24.60 -11.06 -19.66
CA LEU A 127 -25.52 -10.35 -20.54
C LEU A 127 -24.87 -9.11 -21.19
N VAL A 128 -24.05 -8.37 -20.45
CA VAL A 128 -23.43 -7.12 -20.93
C VAL A 128 -22.15 -7.37 -21.72
N THR A 129 -21.28 -8.26 -21.23
CA THR A 129 -19.92 -8.46 -21.75
C THR A 129 -19.70 -9.79 -22.45
N GLY A 130 -20.63 -10.74 -22.33
CA GLY A 130 -20.43 -12.13 -22.77
C GLY A 130 -19.44 -12.92 -21.91
N LEU A 131 -18.86 -12.30 -20.87
CA LEU A 131 -17.80 -12.87 -20.05
C LEU A 131 -18.22 -12.98 -18.59
N LEU A 132 -17.60 -13.92 -17.89
CA LEU A 132 -17.76 -14.07 -16.45
C LEU A 132 -17.08 -12.92 -15.69
N PRO A 133 -17.67 -12.46 -14.59
CA PRO A 133 -17.14 -11.32 -13.86
C PRO A 133 -15.96 -11.74 -12.97
N LYS A 134 -14.76 -11.25 -13.29
CA LYS A 134 -13.54 -11.51 -12.52
C LYS A 134 -13.60 -10.94 -11.09
N ASP A 135 -12.84 -11.53 -10.18
CA ASP A 135 -12.67 -11.00 -8.83
C ASP A 135 -11.67 -9.83 -8.82
N MET A 136 -12.19 -8.62 -8.61
CA MET A 136 -11.40 -7.38 -8.61
C MET A 136 -11.04 -6.90 -7.20
N ARG A 137 -11.13 -7.77 -6.18
CA ARG A 137 -10.73 -7.42 -4.82
C ARG A 137 -9.25 -7.05 -4.77
N GLY A 138 -8.92 -5.97 -4.06
CA GLY A 138 -7.56 -5.44 -3.99
C GLY A 138 -7.08 -4.70 -5.24
N HIS A 139 -7.85 -4.70 -6.33
CA HIS A 139 -7.52 -3.98 -7.56
C HIS A 139 -8.24 -2.63 -7.60
N HIS A 140 -7.58 -1.58 -7.13
CA HIS A 140 -8.08 -0.20 -7.21
C HIS A 140 -7.26 0.61 -8.23
N ALA A 141 -7.75 0.65 -9.47
CA ALA A 141 -7.18 1.50 -10.53
C ALA A 141 -7.63 2.96 -10.39
N TYR A 142 -8.85 3.20 -9.90
CA TYR A 142 -9.39 4.54 -9.72
C TYR A 142 -8.89 5.14 -8.40
N ARG A 143 -8.04 6.17 -8.50
CA ARG A 143 -7.49 6.92 -7.36
C ARG A 143 -7.70 8.41 -7.58
N PRO A 144 -8.92 8.94 -7.38
CA PRO A 144 -9.26 10.32 -7.71
C PRO A 144 -8.52 11.36 -6.85
N HIS A 145 -7.98 10.94 -5.72
CA HIS A 145 -7.20 11.78 -4.82
C HIS A 145 -5.69 11.51 -4.89
N ALA A 146 -5.25 10.66 -5.81
CA ALA A 146 -3.82 10.50 -6.05
C ALA A 146 -3.29 11.74 -6.77
N MET A 147 -2.19 12.28 -6.24
CA MET A 147 -1.48 13.40 -6.85
C MET A 147 -0.95 13.01 -8.24
N THR A 148 -1.15 13.89 -9.21
CA THR A 148 -0.71 13.69 -10.59
C THR A 148 0.81 13.86 -10.72
N ASP A 149 1.39 13.38 -11.82
CA ASP A 149 2.82 13.56 -12.09
C ASP A 149 3.20 15.02 -12.35
N GLU A 150 2.26 15.81 -12.87
CA GLU A 150 2.41 17.26 -13.06
C GLU A 150 2.54 17.98 -11.71
N GLU A 151 1.64 17.68 -10.77
CA GLU A 151 1.70 18.23 -9.40
C GLU A 151 2.99 17.83 -8.68
N ARG A 152 3.44 16.58 -8.85
CA ARG A 152 4.75 16.14 -8.36
C ARG A 152 5.89 16.94 -8.98
N GLY A 153 5.81 17.25 -10.27
CA GLY A 153 6.77 18.09 -10.99
C GLY A 153 6.90 19.48 -10.39
N LEU A 154 5.77 20.11 -10.02
CA LEU A 154 5.74 21.42 -9.36
C LEU A 154 6.44 21.40 -7.99
N ILE A 155 6.25 20.34 -7.21
CA ILE A 155 6.96 20.17 -5.92
C ILE A 155 8.47 20.10 -6.15
N VAL A 156 8.90 19.30 -7.14
CA VAL A 156 10.32 19.13 -7.46
C VAL A 156 10.93 20.45 -7.91
N SER A 157 10.28 21.17 -8.84
CA SER A 157 10.80 22.45 -9.34
C SER A 157 10.88 23.50 -8.23
N TYR A 158 9.89 23.53 -7.34
CA TYR A 158 9.89 24.43 -6.19
C TYR A 158 11.04 24.13 -5.22
N ILE A 159 11.28 22.86 -4.86
CA ILE A 159 12.41 22.48 -4.01
C ILE A 159 13.76 22.85 -4.66
N GLN A 160 13.88 22.67 -6.00
CA GLN A 160 15.08 23.06 -6.74
C GLN A 160 15.34 24.57 -6.77
N SER A 161 14.29 25.39 -6.64
CA SER A 161 14.43 26.85 -6.64
C SER A 161 15.19 27.39 -5.42
N PHE A 162 15.27 26.62 -4.33
CA PHE A 162 15.99 27.04 -3.13
C PHE A 162 17.50 27.05 -3.34
N ARG A 163 18.11 28.22 -3.12
CA ARG A 163 19.57 28.38 -3.20
C ARG A 163 20.24 27.83 -1.95
N GLY A 164 20.87 26.67 -2.07
CA GLY A 164 21.68 26.07 -1.02
C GLY A 164 23.19 26.28 -1.19
N ARG A 165 23.94 26.05 -0.10
CA ARG A 165 25.39 26.10 -0.04
C ARG A 165 25.97 24.70 -0.22
N VAL A 166 27.07 24.58 -0.94
CA VAL A 166 27.80 23.31 -1.08
C VAL A 166 29.08 23.39 -0.24
N SER A 167 29.41 22.33 0.49
CA SER A 167 30.67 22.24 1.23
C SER A 167 31.87 22.32 0.28
N HIS A 168 32.70 23.36 0.35
CA HIS A 168 33.87 23.54 -0.54
C HIS A 168 34.90 22.40 -0.39
N TYR A 169 35.22 22.03 0.85
CA TYR A 169 36.23 21.02 1.17
C TYR A 169 35.75 19.57 0.90
N SER A 170 34.45 19.32 1.06
CA SER A 170 33.85 18.01 0.86
C SER A 170 33.22 17.81 -0.53
N ARG A 171 33.45 18.71 -1.52
CA ARG A 171 32.93 18.57 -2.90
C ARG A 171 33.36 17.27 -3.58
N LYS A 172 34.57 16.78 -3.28
CA LYS A 172 35.09 15.50 -3.80
C LYS A 172 34.40 14.28 -3.17
N LYS A 173 33.82 14.43 -1.97
CA LYS A 173 33.22 13.33 -1.20
C LYS A 173 31.69 13.28 -1.30
N THR A 174 31.02 14.43 -1.35
CA THR A 174 29.56 14.50 -1.40
C THR A 174 29.07 15.65 -2.27
N ARG A 175 27.93 15.45 -2.95
CA ARG A 175 27.18 16.52 -3.66
C ARG A 175 26.07 17.11 -2.80
N LYS A 176 26.20 17.01 -1.48
CA LYS A 176 25.16 17.40 -0.53
C LYS A 176 25.00 18.92 -0.50
N VAL A 177 23.76 19.38 -0.60
CA VAL A 177 23.40 20.80 -0.58
C VAL A 177 22.84 21.17 0.79
N TYR A 178 23.26 22.30 1.32
CA TYR A 178 22.89 22.78 2.64
C TYR A 178 22.05 24.05 2.55
N LEU A 179 20.79 23.97 2.97
CA LEU A 179 19.88 25.12 3.08
C LEU A 179 20.09 25.86 4.41
N PRO A 180 19.70 27.15 4.52
CA PRO A 180 19.68 27.89 5.77
C PRO A 180 19.01 27.12 6.92
N GLU A 181 19.48 27.31 8.15
CA GLU A 181 18.94 26.63 9.34
C GLU A 181 17.54 27.10 9.75
N ASP A 182 17.13 28.29 9.30
CA ASP A 182 15.81 28.84 9.56
C ASP A 182 14.72 28.14 8.74
N LEU A 183 15.11 27.45 7.67
CA LEU A 183 14.23 26.63 6.85
C LEU A 183 14.15 25.21 7.42
N ASN A 184 12.97 24.63 7.29
CA ASN A 184 12.72 23.21 7.52
C ASN A 184 11.67 22.73 6.51
N ILE A 185 11.48 21.42 6.39
CA ILE A 185 10.56 20.83 5.40
C ILE A 185 9.14 21.37 5.58
N SER A 186 8.67 21.53 6.83
CA SER A 186 7.33 22.03 7.13
C SER A 186 7.13 23.48 6.69
N LYS A 187 8.11 24.36 6.92
CA LYS A 187 8.11 25.74 6.45
C LYS A 187 8.16 25.80 4.92
N MET A 188 8.98 24.96 4.29
CA MET A 188 9.06 24.90 2.83
C MET A 188 7.72 24.44 2.23
N HIS A 189 7.05 23.46 2.85
CA HIS A 189 5.71 23.02 2.44
C HIS A 189 4.66 24.12 2.63
N ALA A 190 4.65 24.81 3.78
CA ALA A 190 3.75 25.95 4.00
C ALA A 190 3.96 27.04 2.95
N MET A 191 5.22 27.41 2.65
CA MET A 191 5.54 28.39 1.61
C MET A 191 5.12 27.92 0.21
N PHE A 192 5.22 26.62 -0.10
CA PHE A 192 4.75 26.05 -1.37
C PHE A 192 3.23 26.22 -1.53
N MET A 193 2.48 25.87 -0.49
CA MET A 193 1.02 25.96 -0.46
C MET A 193 0.53 27.41 -0.49
N GLU A 194 1.18 28.31 0.24
CA GLU A 194 0.76 29.71 0.38
C GLU A 194 1.15 30.59 -0.81
N LYS A 195 2.37 30.42 -1.36
CA LYS A 195 2.96 31.42 -2.28
C LYS A 195 2.97 31.03 -3.74
N GLN A 196 3.01 29.74 -4.07
CA GLN A 196 3.18 29.31 -5.47
C GLN A 196 1.99 28.53 -6.04
N HIS A 197 1.30 27.71 -5.25
CA HIS A 197 0.26 26.82 -5.78
C HIS A 197 -0.94 26.60 -4.84
N PRO A 198 -1.81 27.61 -4.64
CA PRO A 198 -2.99 27.47 -3.77
C PRO A 198 -4.01 26.43 -4.28
N ASN A 199 -3.95 26.08 -5.57
CA ASN A 199 -4.88 25.13 -6.19
C ASN A 199 -4.37 23.68 -6.17
N VAL A 200 -3.10 23.44 -5.80
CA VAL A 200 -2.53 22.08 -5.77
C VAL A 200 -2.77 21.47 -4.40
N LYS A 201 -3.43 20.31 -4.36
CA LYS A 201 -3.68 19.58 -3.10
C LYS A 201 -2.48 18.70 -2.75
N CYS A 202 -1.47 19.31 -2.13
CA CYS A 202 -0.28 18.59 -1.66
C CYS A 202 -0.30 18.41 -0.14
N SER A 203 -0.37 17.16 0.33
CA SER A 203 -0.19 16.86 1.76
C SER A 203 1.27 17.02 2.17
N TYR A 204 1.49 17.32 3.46
CA TYR A 204 2.84 17.40 4.03
C TYR A 204 3.65 16.12 3.77
N ASP A 205 3.04 14.94 3.94
CA ASP A 205 3.71 13.66 3.72
C ASP A 205 4.16 13.49 2.27
N SER A 206 3.30 13.85 1.31
CA SER A 206 3.64 13.79 -0.12
C SER A 206 4.82 14.71 -0.46
N TYR A 207 4.84 15.90 0.13
CA TYR A 207 5.94 16.86 -0.01
C TYR A 207 7.23 16.33 0.62
N ARG A 208 7.15 15.82 1.85
CA ARG A 208 8.27 15.25 2.61
C ARG A 208 8.87 14.04 1.91
N ASP A 209 8.06 13.16 1.37
CA ASP A 209 8.50 12.01 0.60
C ASP A 209 9.20 12.43 -0.68
N SER A 210 8.68 13.44 -1.37
CA SER A 210 9.34 14.03 -2.54
C SER A 210 10.70 14.64 -2.17
N PHE A 211 10.78 15.34 -1.04
CA PHE A 211 12.03 15.92 -0.54
C PHE A 211 13.06 14.84 -0.19
N ASN A 212 12.69 13.84 0.63
CA ASN A 212 13.62 12.84 1.14
C ASN A 212 14.11 11.85 0.07
N ASN A 213 13.25 11.47 -0.87
CA ASN A 213 13.59 10.45 -1.86
C ASN A 213 14.25 11.03 -3.11
N LYS A 214 13.98 12.29 -3.47
CA LYS A 214 14.51 12.90 -4.71
C LYS A 214 15.71 13.83 -4.48
N PHE A 215 15.96 14.26 -3.25
CA PHE A 215 16.98 15.27 -2.96
C PHE A 215 17.97 14.86 -1.87
N ASN A 216 19.25 15.20 -2.08
CA ASN A 216 20.29 15.08 -1.06
C ASN A 216 20.56 16.45 -0.42
N ILE A 217 19.55 16.98 0.28
CA ILE A 217 19.58 18.30 0.92
C ILE A 217 19.59 18.14 2.45
N SER A 218 20.27 19.04 3.16
CA SER A 218 20.14 19.17 4.61
C SER A 218 20.08 20.63 5.03
N PHE A 219 19.71 20.87 6.28
CA PHE A 219 19.58 22.21 6.84
C PHE A 219 20.79 22.58 7.69
N GLY A 220 21.16 23.86 7.69
CA GLY A 220 22.26 24.42 8.45
C GLY A 220 23.56 24.59 7.68
N HIS A 221 24.66 24.74 8.42
CA HIS A 221 25.98 24.93 7.81
C HIS A 221 26.68 23.59 7.55
N PRO A 222 27.37 23.44 6.41
CA PRO A 222 28.31 22.35 6.26
C PRO A 222 29.37 22.43 7.36
N ARG A 223 29.78 21.27 7.91
CA ARG A 223 30.94 21.23 8.79
C ARG A 223 32.15 21.77 8.01
N LYS A 224 32.88 22.73 8.60
CA LYS A 224 34.15 23.19 8.03
C LYS A 224 35.19 22.12 8.37
N ASP A 225 35.63 21.37 7.35
CA ASP A 225 36.58 20.27 7.53
C ASP A 225 38.00 20.73 7.89
N THR A 226 38.28 22.03 7.76
CA THR A 226 39.61 22.60 8.04
C THR A 226 39.52 23.70 9.10
N CYS A 227 40.21 23.46 10.21
CA CYS A 227 40.51 24.48 11.19
C CYS A 227 41.97 24.88 11.01
N THR A 228 42.23 26.16 10.83
CA THR A 228 43.58 26.70 10.62
C THR A 228 44.55 26.29 11.73
N THR A 229 44.05 26.15 12.97
CA THR A 229 44.82 25.67 14.12
C THR A 229 45.15 24.19 13.98
N CYS A 230 44.18 23.34 13.60
CA CYS A 230 44.41 21.92 13.34
C CYS A 230 45.45 21.74 12.22
N ASP A 231 45.35 22.50 11.14
CA ASP A 231 46.26 22.39 10.00
C ASP A 231 47.69 22.76 10.39
N LYS A 232 47.87 23.85 11.15
CA LYS A 232 49.18 24.25 11.70
C LYS A 232 49.79 23.19 12.61
N LEU A 233 48.98 22.55 13.45
CA LEU A 233 49.45 21.51 14.37
C LEU A 233 49.82 20.22 13.62
N LYS A 234 49.05 19.82 12.61
CA LYS A 234 49.36 18.67 11.74
C LYS A 234 50.69 18.85 11.02
N VAL A 235 50.90 20.01 10.38
CA VAL A 235 52.18 20.32 9.70
C VAL A 235 53.37 20.23 10.67
N LYS A 236 53.22 20.72 11.91
CA LYS A 236 54.26 20.58 12.94
C LYS A 236 54.51 19.13 13.34
N LEU A 237 53.44 18.33 13.44
CA LEU A 237 53.53 16.91 13.78
C LEU A 237 54.28 16.13 12.70
N ASP A 238 53.96 16.39 11.43
CA ASP A 238 54.62 15.77 10.28
C ASP A 238 56.11 16.12 10.23
N SER A 239 56.44 17.40 10.46
CA SER A 239 57.84 17.84 10.56
C SER A 239 58.61 17.13 11.68
N LEU A 240 57.98 16.90 12.84
CA LEU A 240 58.60 16.19 13.95
C LEU A 240 58.75 14.70 13.66
N ASN A 241 57.75 14.05 13.05
CA ASN A 241 57.82 12.63 12.66
C ASN A 241 59.00 12.38 11.70
N SER A 242 59.20 13.23 10.70
CA SER A 242 60.34 13.13 9.79
C SER A 242 61.69 13.24 10.50
N LYS A 243 61.80 14.11 11.50
CA LYS A 243 63.02 14.27 12.32
C LYS A 243 63.26 13.07 13.23
N LEU A 244 62.20 12.53 13.83
CA LEU A 244 62.27 11.37 14.73
C LEU A 244 62.82 10.13 14.01
N ASN A 245 62.48 9.96 12.73
CA ASN A 245 62.96 8.87 11.89
C ASN A 245 64.45 8.97 11.51
N GLN A 246 65.09 10.14 11.68
CA GLN A 246 66.46 10.41 11.22
C GLN A 246 67.50 10.56 12.36
N THR A 247 67.10 10.44 13.63
CA THR A 247 67.92 10.90 14.77
C THR A 247 68.35 9.78 15.74
N SER A 248 69.59 9.87 16.25
CA SER A 248 70.22 8.97 17.23
C SER A 248 69.59 8.98 18.64
N LEU A 249 69.81 7.89 19.41
CA LEU A 249 69.07 7.48 20.62
C LEU A 249 68.91 8.55 21.74
N ASN A 250 69.88 9.45 21.94
CA ASN A 250 69.89 10.38 23.07
C ASN A 250 68.97 11.62 22.89
N THR A 251 68.69 12.03 21.65
CA THR A 251 67.78 13.16 21.33
C THR A 251 66.36 12.69 20.98
N LEU A 252 66.16 11.38 20.83
CA LEU A 252 64.88 10.74 20.54
C LEU A 252 63.81 11.07 21.59
N THR A 253 64.21 11.10 22.88
CA THR A 253 63.31 11.34 24.01
C THR A 253 62.73 12.75 24.02
N ASP A 254 63.50 13.77 23.64
CA ASP A 254 63.03 15.16 23.56
C ASP A 254 62.05 15.37 22.39
N PHE A 255 62.38 14.83 21.21
CA PHE A 255 61.49 14.89 20.04
C PHE A 255 60.16 14.17 20.31
N GLN A 256 60.19 13.03 21.00
CA GLN A 256 59.00 12.30 21.40
C GLN A 256 58.13 13.12 22.37
N ARG A 257 58.72 13.71 23.44
CA ARG A 257 57.99 14.60 24.36
C ARG A 257 57.35 15.78 23.64
N ARG A 258 58.06 16.38 22.68
CA ARG A 258 57.55 17.51 21.89
C ARG A 258 56.40 17.09 20.98
N LYS A 259 56.48 15.90 20.38
CA LYS A 259 55.39 15.29 19.61
C LYS A 259 54.16 15.03 20.49
N ASP A 260 54.35 14.44 21.67
CA ASP A 260 53.24 14.13 22.59
C ASP A 260 52.53 15.41 23.04
N ARG A 261 53.28 16.48 23.34
CA ARG A 261 52.71 17.79 23.68
C ARG A 261 51.85 18.37 22.55
N ILE A 262 52.34 18.33 21.30
CA ILE A 262 51.59 18.83 20.13
C ILE A 262 50.35 17.98 19.88
N THR A 263 50.45 16.67 20.06
CA THR A 263 49.34 15.72 19.95
C THR A 263 48.26 16.02 20.98
N ALA A 264 48.62 16.14 22.26
CA ALA A 264 47.70 16.52 23.32
C ALA A 264 47.03 17.89 23.07
N THR A 265 47.78 18.85 22.50
CA THR A 265 47.24 20.17 22.15
C THR A 265 46.21 20.08 21.02
N LEU A 266 46.47 19.24 20.02
CA LEU A 266 45.56 18.99 18.91
C LEU A 266 44.27 18.31 19.39
N GLU A 267 44.39 17.27 20.21
CA GLU A 267 43.25 16.56 20.81
C GLU A 267 42.39 17.50 21.66
N LEU A 268 43.01 18.31 22.53
CA LEU A 268 42.28 19.28 23.35
C LEU A 268 41.52 20.29 22.49
N HIS A 269 42.13 20.77 21.41
CA HIS A 269 41.48 21.70 20.49
C HIS A 269 40.28 21.06 19.77
N GLN A 270 40.41 19.80 19.33
CA GLN A 270 39.31 19.06 18.70
C GLN A 270 38.14 18.86 19.67
N ARG A 271 38.41 18.41 20.90
CA ARG A 271 37.38 18.26 21.96
C ARG A 271 36.67 19.58 22.26
N LYS A 272 37.41 20.69 22.36
CA LYS A 272 36.80 22.02 22.54
C LYS A 272 35.87 22.40 21.38
N GLY A 273 36.26 22.05 20.14
CA GLY A 273 35.42 22.24 18.97
C GLY A 273 34.13 21.43 19.03
N GLU A 274 34.22 20.16 19.40
CA GLU A 274 33.06 19.26 19.57
C GLU A 274 32.08 19.80 20.62
N VAL A 275 32.59 20.14 21.81
CA VAL A 275 31.78 20.73 22.90
C VAL A 275 31.10 22.01 22.45
N LEU A 276 31.78 22.90 21.72
CA LEU A 276 31.17 24.12 21.19
C LEU A 276 30.00 23.81 20.24
N TYR A 277 30.12 22.79 19.40
CA TYR A 277 29.03 22.39 18.50
C TYR A 277 27.85 21.78 19.26
N GLU A 278 28.10 21.00 20.31
CA GLU A 278 27.05 20.47 21.18
C GLU A 278 26.31 21.58 21.91
N LEU A 279 27.03 22.51 22.54
CA LEU A 279 26.45 23.68 23.20
C LEU A 279 25.64 24.53 22.22
N LYS A 280 26.18 24.82 21.03
CA LYS A 280 25.46 25.57 20.00
C LYS A 280 24.16 24.85 19.58
N LYS A 281 24.19 23.52 19.49
CA LYS A 281 23.00 22.73 19.16
C LYS A 281 21.97 22.77 20.30
N ALA A 282 22.41 22.64 21.55
CA ALA A 282 21.56 22.69 22.73
C ALA A 282 20.87 24.04 22.89
N SER A 283 21.63 25.15 22.86
CA SER A 283 21.07 26.51 22.96
C SER A 283 20.08 26.82 21.84
N ARG A 284 20.28 26.25 20.64
CA ARG A 284 19.32 26.38 19.54
C ARG A 284 18.00 25.65 19.83
N ILE A 285 18.06 24.46 20.40
CA ILE A 285 16.86 23.69 20.78
C ILE A 285 16.09 24.45 21.87
N GLU A 286 16.80 24.97 22.88
CA GLU A 286 16.20 25.80 23.93
C GLU A 286 15.51 27.04 23.35
N ALA A 287 16.17 27.76 22.43
CA ALA A 287 15.60 28.94 21.78
C ALA A 287 14.42 28.63 20.83
N GLN A 288 14.23 27.37 20.41
CA GLN A 288 13.06 26.96 19.62
C GLN A 288 11.86 26.54 20.49
N ASN A 289 12.12 26.18 21.75
CA ASN A 289 11.10 25.72 22.69
C ASN A 289 10.53 26.86 23.56
N ASN A 290 11.25 27.98 23.66
CA ASN A 290 10.80 29.24 24.27
C ASN A 290 10.15 30.15 23.24
#